data_AF-A0A352Y1Z6-F1
#
_entry.id   AF-A0A352Y1Z6-F1
#
_cell.length_a   1.000
_cell.length_b   1.000
_cell.length_c   1.000
_cell.angle_alpha   90.00
_cell.angle_beta   90.00
_cell.angle_gamma   90.00
#
_symmetry.space_group_name_H-M   'P 1'
#
loop_
_entity.id
_entity.type
_entity.pdbx_description
1 polymer ?
#
loop_
_entity_poly.entity_id
_entity_poly.type
_entity_poly.pdbx_seq_one_letter_code
_entity_poly.pdbx_strand_id
1 'polypeptide(L)' 'MVKKNTGVVKLPDVSPHDLRHRFGYRMAESVPLHRLAQLMGHDSLDTTKLYIQGTKHDLQQAVETLAWT' A
#
# COMPACT_ATOMS: atom_id res chain seq x y z
N MET A 1 -7.69 13.17 18.31
CA MET A 1 -7.51 14.62 18.15
C MET A 1 -6.26 14.85 17.29
N VAL A 2 -6.40 15.16 15.99
CA VAL A 2 -5.30 15.43 15.05
C VAL A 2 -5.40 16.91 14.64
N LYS A 3 -4.31 17.67 14.76
CA LYS A 3 -4.28 19.13 14.55
C LYS A 3 -4.25 19.51 13.05
N LYS A 4 -4.98 20.59 12.76
CA LYS A 4 -5.20 21.31 11.49
C LYS A 4 -3.92 21.68 10.74
N ASN A 5 -3.90 21.45 9.42
CA ASN A 5 -3.00 22.13 8.48
C ASN A 5 -3.70 23.36 7.90
N THR A 6 -3.16 24.54 8.17
CA THR A 6 -3.56 25.83 7.59
C THR A 6 -2.87 26.01 6.23
N GLY A 7 -3.65 25.88 5.17
CA GLY A 7 -3.27 26.07 3.76
C GLY A 7 -4.29 25.36 2.90
N VAL A 8 -5.26 26.11 2.36
CA VAL A 8 -6.52 25.57 1.82
C VAL A 8 -6.27 24.82 0.50
N VAL A 9 -5.89 23.55 0.60
CA VAL A 9 -6.33 22.54 -0.38
C VAL A 9 -7.59 21.94 0.22
N LYS A 10 -8.71 22.06 -0.50
CA LYS A 10 -9.98 21.43 -0.14
C LYS A 10 -9.83 19.93 -0.40
N LEU A 11 -9.08 19.26 0.46
CA LEU A 11 -8.95 17.81 0.42
C LEU A 11 -10.35 17.23 0.67
N PRO A 12 -10.74 16.18 -0.08
CA PRO A 12 -11.94 15.42 0.27
C PRO A 12 -11.88 15.01 1.75
N ASP A 13 -13.03 14.63 2.32
CA ASP A 13 -13.09 14.17 3.71
C ASP A 13 -12.33 12.84 3.85
N VAL A 14 -11.01 12.94 3.93
CA VAL A 14 -10.06 11.84 3.94
C VAL A 14 -9.64 11.64 5.38
N SER A 15 -9.96 10.47 5.92
CA SER A 15 -9.57 10.12 7.28
C SER A 15 -8.06 9.79 7.34
N PRO A 16 -7.44 9.86 8.52
CA PRO A 16 -6.08 9.36 8.71
C PRO A 16 -5.90 7.89 8.28
N HIS A 17 -6.97 7.09 8.36
CA HIS A 17 -6.96 5.69 7.94
C HIS A 17 -6.84 5.56 6.41
N ASP A 18 -7.53 6.43 5.66
CA ASP A 18 -7.45 6.46 4.20
C ASP A 18 -6.05 6.85 3.70
N LEU A 19 -5.40 7.81 4.39
CA LEU A 19 -4.02 8.18 4.10
C LEU A 19 -3.06 7.02 4.36
N ARG A 20 -3.26 6.27 5.46
CA ARG A 20 -2.48 5.06 5.76
C ARG A 20 -2.64 4.00 4.68
N HIS A 21 -3.86 3.79 4.19
CA HIS A 21 -4.11 2.85 3.07
C HIS A 21 -3.45 3.32 1.78
N ARG A 22 -3.58 4.58 1.41
CA ARG A 22 -2.94 5.15 0.21
C ARG A 22 -1.41 5.05 0.29
N PHE A 23 -0.82 5.27 1.46
CA PHE A 23 0.60 5.02 1.70
C PHE A 23 0.95 3.54 1.46
N GLY A 24 0.18 2.61 2.05
CA GLY A 24 0.36 1.17 1.88
C GLY A 24 0.38 0.73 0.42
N TYR A 25 -0.64 1.13 -0.36
CA TYR A 25 -0.72 0.79 -1.78
C TYR A 25 0.46 1.34 -2.60
N ARG A 26 0.85 2.60 -2.38
CA ARG A 26 1.93 3.23 -3.15
C ARG A 26 3.30 2.60 -2.85
N MET A 27 3.55 2.27 -1.58
CA MET A 27 4.84 1.69 -1.19
C MET A 27 4.93 0.21 -1.59
N ALA A 28 3.81 -0.51 -1.65
CA ALA A 28 3.76 -1.91 -2.07
C ALA A 28 4.35 -2.17 -3.47
N GLU A 29 4.35 -1.17 -4.36
CA GLU A 29 4.95 -1.25 -5.70
C GLU A 29 6.48 -1.38 -5.68
N SER A 30 7.14 -0.92 -4.61
CA SER A 30 8.62 -0.82 -4.56
C SER A 30 9.26 -1.35 -3.27
N VAL A 31 8.46 -1.62 -2.24
CA VAL A 31 8.93 -2.04 -0.92
C VAL A 31 8.54 -3.51 -0.67
N PRO A 32 9.50 -4.38 -0.32
CA PRO A 32 9.21 -5.75 0.07
C PRO A 32 8.20 -5.82 1.22
N LEU A 33 7.25 -6.77 1.13
CA LEU A 33 6.11 -6.90 2.04
C LEU A 33 6.47 -6.83 3.53
N HIS A 34 7.56 -7.50 3.94
CA HIS A 34 7.99 -7.52 5.34
C HIS A 34 8.44 -6.15 5.85
N ARG A 35 9.08 -5.33 5.00
CA ARG A 35 9.48 -3.95 5.34
C ARG A 35 8.27 -3.03 5.34
N LEU A 36 7.35 -3.23 4.41
CA LEU A 36 6.09 -2.48 4.39
C LEU A 36 5.29 -2.73 5.68
N ALA A 37 5.22 -3.98 6.15
CA ALA A 37 4.57 -4.32 7.42
C ALA A 37 5.21 -3.57 8.61
N GLN A 38 6.54 -3.49 8.67
CA GLN A 38 7.25 -2.72 9.69
C GLN A 38 6.94 -1.22 9.61
N LEU A 39 6.98 -0.63 8.40
CA LEU A 39 6.66 0.78 8.18
C LEU A 39 5.22 1.13 8.57
N MET A 40 4.29 0.19 8.39
CA MET A 40 2.88 0.37 8.71
C MET A 40 2.51 -0.04 10.13
N GLY A 41 3.45 -0.59 10.90
CA GLY A 41 3.19 -1.10 12.26
C GLY A 41 2.18 -2.24 12.26
N HIS A 42 2.32 -3.20 11.35
CA HIS A 42 1.52 -4.42 11.30
C HIS A 42 2.26 -5.57 11.96
N ASP A 43 1.60 -6.22 12.93
CA ASP A 43 2.12 -7.42 13.60
C ASP A 43 1.94 -8.69 12.74
N SER A 44 1.10 -8.61 11.70
CA SER A 44 0.86 -9.71 10.76
C SER A 44 1.14 -9.28 9.32
N LEU A 45 1.88 -10.13 8.60
CA LEU A 45 2.05 -9.98 7.16
C LEU A 45 0.71 -10.14 6.42
N ASP A 46 -0.25 -10.91 6.97
CA ASP A 46 -1.55 -11.12 6.33
C ASP A 46 -2.34 -9.81 6.21
N THR A 47 -2.26 -8.93 7.21
CA THR A 47 -2.85 -7.59 7.14
C THR A 47 -2.19 -6.74 6.05
N THR A 48 -0.88 -6.89 5.85
CA THR A 48 -0.13 -6.13 4.84
C THR A 48 -0.34 -6.69 3.43
N LYS A 49 -0.68 -7.98 3.29
CA LYS A 49 -0.97 -8.61 1.99
C LYS A 49 -2.07 -7.89 1.21
N LEU A 50 -2.99 -7.20 1.89
CA LEU A 50 -4.05 -6.39 1.29
C LEU A 50 -3.51 -5.35 0.29
N TYR A 51 -2.26 -4.88 0.44
CA TYR A 51 -1.66 -3.89 -0.45
C TYR A 51 -0.92 -4.48 -1.65
N ILE A 52 -0.64 -5.79 -1.65
CA ILE A 52 0.08 -6.49 -2.72
C ILE A 52 -0.77 -7.56 -3.41
N GLN A 53 -2.05 -7.68 -3.06
CA GLN A 53 -2.95 -8.64 -3.70
C GLN A 53 -3.10 -8.26 -5.18
N GLY A 54 -2.24 -8.88 -6.00
CA GLY A 54 -2.31 -8.80 -7.44
C GLY A 54 -3.65 -9.35 -7.92
N THR A 55 -4.20 -8.70 -8.92
CA THR A 55 -5.26 -9.28 -9.73
C THR A 55 -4.75 -10.56 -10.40
N LYS A 56 -5.65 -11.41 -10.89
CA LYS A 56 -5.26 -12.59 -11.69
C LYS A 56 -4.36 -12.23 -12.88
N HIS A 57 -4.50 -11.01 -13.39
CA HIS A 57 -3.70 -10.49 -14.50
C HIS A 57 -2.24 -10.21 -14.07
N ASP A 58 -2.03 -9.65 -12.88
CA ASP A 58 -0.69 -9.35 -12.36
C ASP A 58 0.11 -10.63 -12.11
N LEU A 59 -0.57 -11.68 -11.62
CA LEU A 59 0.03 -12.99 -11.43
C LEU A 59 0.44 -13.63 -12.77
N GLN A 60 -0.38 -13.49 -13.80
CA GLN A 60 -0.08 -14.00 -15.15
C GLN A 60 1.15 -13.29 -15.73
N GLN A 61 1.22 -11.97 -15.65
CA GLN A 61 2.38 -11.20 -16.14
C GLN A 61 3.69 -11.56 -15.41
N ALA A 62 3.62 -11.81 -14.10
CA ALA A 62 4.78 -12.22 -13.32
C ALA A 62 5.31 -13.60 -13.77
N VAL A 63 4.42 -14.56 -14.05
CA VAL A 63 4.78 -15.87 -14.59
C VAL A 63 5.37 -15.73 -15.99
N GLU A 64 4.77 -14.92 -16.84
CA GLU A 64 5.26 -14.68 -18.21
C GLU A 64 6.67 -14.07 -18.19
N THR A 65 6.94 -13.09 -17.32
CA THR A 65 8.27 -12.49 -17.18
C THR A 65 9.35 -13.52 -16.81
N LEU A 66 9.03 -14.46 -15.92
CA LEU A 66 9.94 -15.54 -15.53
C LEU A 66 10.16 -16.57 -16.64
N ALA A 67 9.18 -16.80 -17.51
CA ALA A 67 9.28 -17.77 -18.60
C ALA A 67 10.20 -17.33 -19.75
N TRP A 68 10.57 -16.04 -19.80
CA TRP A 68 11.46 -15.46 -20.82
C TRP A 68 12.84 -15.06 -20.29
N THR A 69 13.18 -15.49 -19.05
CA THR A 69 14.53 -15.31 -18.47
C THR A 69 15.28 -16.64 -18.48
#